data_AF-A0A958UTB2-F1
#
_entry.id   AF-A0A958UTB2-F1
#
_cell.length_a   1.000
_cell.length_b   1.000
_cell.length_c   1.000
_cell.angle_alpha   90.00
_cell.angle_beta   90.00
_cell.angle_gamma   90.00
#
_symmetry.space_group_name_H-M   'P 1'
#
loop_
_entity.id
_entity.type
_entity.pdbx_description
1 polymer ?
#
loop_
_entity_poly.entity_id
_entity_poly.type
_entity_poly.pdbx_seq_one_letter_code
_entity_poly.pdbx_strand_id
1 'polypeptide(L)'
;GSEYTPLATQVIADAVETNQNTSVVVNIFSNDVDVPSNGILTVTNPSHGLVEIQTGSTANTILDDTVLYTPSNDYYGTDTFQYTICSASNAQDCISGTVTVTVLPLSPVNYSLTNIPYATLSEYNFFSGNMADQIPVYGVIPYEPISTLFTDYAHKKRFVWMPQGVNAQYVNDYSVLDFPIGTILVKSFYYENV
;
A
#
# COMPACT_ATOMS: atom_id res chain seq x y z
N GLY A 1 -7.79 45.37 27.54
CA GLY A 1 -7.69 43.91 27.59
C GLY A 1 -7.32 43.46 26.20
N SER A 2 -6.25 42.70 26.05
CA SER A 2 -5.92 42.06 24.77
C SER A 2 -6.99 41.01 24.51
N GLU A 3 -7.76 41.19 23.44
CA GLU A 3 -8.63 40.12 22.95
C GLU A 3 -7.73 39.01 22.41
N TYR A 4 -7.75 37.87 23.09
CA TYR A 4 -7.14 36.65 22.57
C TYR A 4 -8.10 36.10 21.53
N THR A 5 -7.71 36.16 20.26
CA THR A 5 -8.36 35.34 19.22
C THR A 5 -7.79 33.93 19.36
N PRO A 6 -8.59 32.93 19.76
CA PRO A 6 -8.12 31.56 19.79
C PRO A 6 -7.72 31.13 18.38
N LEU A 7 -6.59 30.44 18.28
CA LEU A 7 -6.11 29.92 17.02
C LEU A 7 -6.99 28.73 16.61
N ALA A 8 -7.48 28.75 15.38
CA ALA A 8 -8.46 27.78 14.89
C ALA A 8 -7.77 26.51 14.41
N THR A 9 -8.30 25.35 14.82
CA THR A 9 -7.86 24.03 14.35
C THR A 9 -7.91 23.95 12.83
N GLN A 10 -6.86 23.40 12.22
CA GLN A 10 -6.81 23.10 10.79
C GLN A 10 -6.58 21.61 10.61
N VAL A 11 -7.56 20.94 10.03
CA VAL A 11 -7.48 19.54 9.62
C VAL A 11 -6.98 19.44 8.18
N ILE A 12 -5.99 18.60 7.95
CA ILE A 12 -5.37 18.36 6.66
C ILE A 12 -5.64 16.91 6.28
N ALA A 13 -5.99 16.67 5.01
CA ALA A 13 -6.28 15.32 4.54
C ALA A 13 -5.08 14.38 4.69
N ASP A 14 -5.35 13.16 5.14
CA ASP A 14 -4.38 12.10 5.30
C ASP A 14 -4.46 11.09 4.15
N ALA A 15 -3.31 10.50 3.84
CA ALA A 15 -3.23 9.38 2.92
C ALA A 15 -2.31 8.31 3.49
N VAL A 16 -2.77 7.06 3.49
CA VAL A 16 -1.96 5.90 3.86
C VAL A 16 -2.13 4.78 2.84
N GLU A 17 -1.15 3.88 2.83
CA GLU A 17 -1.18 2.66 2.04
C GLU A 17 -1.11 1.44 2.96
N THR A 18 -1.85 0.41 2.61
CA THR A 18 -1.72 -0.91 3.23
C THR A 18 -1.89 -2.00 2.18
N ASN A 19 -1.56 -3.22 2.54
CA ASN A 19 -1.83 -4.38 1.70
C ASN A 19 -3.21 -4.95 2.01
N GLN A 20 -3.81 -5.61 1.02
CA GLN A 20 -5.03 -6.40 1.18
C GLN A 20 -4.86 -7.34 2.37
N ASN A 21 -5.94 -7.47 3.16
CA ASN A 21 -5.99 -8.26 4.39
C ASN A 21 -4.99 -7.82 5.49
N THR A 22 -4.38 -6.64 5.37
CA THR A 22 -3.44 -6.09 6.36
C THR A 22 -4.00 -4.79 6.94
N SER A 23 -4.18 -4.75 8.26
CA SER A 23 -4.58 -3.52 8.95
C SER A 23 -3.42 -2.52 9.04
N VAL A 24 -3.75 -1.23 9.10
CA VAL A 24 -2.77 -0.14 9.22
C VAL A 24 -3.21 0.85 10.29
N VAL A 25 -2.25 1.32 11.08
CA VAL A 25 -2.44 2.39 12.06
C VAL A 25 -2.17 3.74 11.39
N VAL A 26 -3.09 4.68 11.55
CA VAL A 26 -3.04 6.02 10.98
C VAL A 26 -2.91 7.04 12.09
N ASN A 27 -1.85 7.86 12.01
CA ASN A 27 -1.63 8.99 12.91
C ASN A 27 -2.27 10.25 12.31
N ILE A 28 -3.60 10.34 12.43
CA ILE A 28 -4.46 11.35 11.76
C ILE A 28 -4.17 12.82 12.12
N PHE A 29 -3.40 13.08 13.18
CA PHE A 29 -3.05 14.45 13.61
C PHE A 29 -1.65 14.89 13.17
N SER A 30 -0.91 14.06 12.45
CA SER A 30 0.53 14.29 12.20
C SER A 30 0.80 15.53 11.33
N ASN A 31 -0.15 15.86 10.46
CA ASN A 31 -0.12 16.98 9.52
C ASN A 31 -1.10 18.11 9.90
N ASP A 32 -1.94 17.91 10.91
CA ASP A 32 -2.89 18.90 11.39
C ASP A 32 -2.20 20.01 12.19
N VAL A 33 -2.89 21.14 12.33
CA VAL A 33 -2.38 22.32 13.04
C VAL A 33 -3.40 22.76 14.09
N ASP A 34 -2.89 23.13 15.27
CA ASP A 34 -3.67 23.65 16.40
C ASP A 34 -4.79 22.71 16.90
N VAL A 35 -4.55 21.40 16.81
CA VAL A 35 -5.45 20.38 17.36
C VAL A 35 -5.55 20.52 18.88
N PRO A 36 -6.76 20.59 19.46
CA PRO A 36 -6.93 20.71 20.90
C PRO A 36 -6.43 19.44 21.62
N SER A 37 -5.78 19.63 22.76
CA SER A 37 -5.30 18.51 23.57
C SER A 37 -6.45 17.67 24.14
N ASN A 38 -7.54 18.32 24.55
CA ASN A 38 -8.73 17.66 25.08
C ASN A 38 -9.90 17.81 24.10
N GLY A 39 -10.61 16.72 23.86
CA GLY A 39 -11.75 16.71 22.96
C GLY A 39 -12.40 15.35 22.87
N ILE A 40 -13.34 15.23 21.95
CA ILE A 40 -13.94 13.96 21.55
C ILE A 40 -13.52 13.70 20.11
N LEU A 41 -12.85 12.56 19.89
CA LEU A 41 -12.56 12.03 18.56
C LEU A 41 -13.66 11.04 18.16
N THR A 42 -14.19 11.19 16.96
CA THR A 42 -15.10 10.23 16.34
C THR A 42 -14.66 9.91 14.92
N VAL A 43 -15.01 8.72 14.44
CA VAL A 43 -14.68 8.23 13.10
C VAL A 43 -15.90 7.62 12.44
N THR A 44 -15.96 7.70 11.12
CA THR A 44 -16.94 6.97 10.31
C THR A 44 -16.34 5.67 9.81
N ASN A 45 -17.17 4.65 9.57
CA ASN A 45 -16.72 3.51 8.78
C ASN A 45 -16.75 3.84 7.28
N PRO A 46 -15.74 3.41 6.52
CA PRO A 46 -15.70 3.53 5.08
C PRO A 46 -16.50 2.41 4.40
N SER A 47 -16.51 2.36 3.06
CA SER A 47 -17.36 1.39 2.33
C SER A 47 -16.77 -0.01 2.30
N HIS A 48 -15.45 -0.14 2.43
CA HIS A 48 -14.73 -1.39 2.25
C HIS A 48 -13.76 -1.71 3.40
N GLY A 49 -14.06 -1.21 4.59
CA GLY A 49 -13.27 -1.49 5.79
C GLY A 49 -13.98 -1.10 7.07
N LEU A 50 -13.30 -1.35 8.18
CA LEU A 50 -13.70 -0.93 9.52
C LEU A 50 -12.61 -0.03 10.10
N VAL A 51 -13.05 0.97 10.85
CA VAL A 51 -12.19 1.95 11.47
C VAL A 51 -12.45 1.97 12.97
N GLU A 52 -11.39 1.74 13.74
CA GLU A 52 -11.44 1.70 15.20
C GLU A 52 -10.46 2.73 15.77
N ILE A 53 -10.91 3.52 16.75
CA ILE A 53 -10.03 4.42 17.48
C ILE A 53 -9.22 3.58 18.47
N GLN A 54 -7.90 3.67 18.38
CA GLN A 54 -6.98 3.15 19.37
C GLN A 54 -6.65 4.27 20.34
N THR A 55 -7.35 4.26 21.47
CA THR A 55 -7.14 5.27 22.52
C THR A 55 -5.76 5.08 23.15
N GLY A 56 -5.01 6.16 23.31
CA GLY A 56 -3.76 6.13 24.04
C GLY A 56 -3.95 5.82 25.53
N SER A 57 -2.85 5.81 26.30
CA SER A 57 -2.91 5.54 27.76
C SER A 57 -3.41 6.74 28.58
N THR A 58 -3.94 7.78 27.94
CA THR A 58 -4.34 9.03 28.59
C THR A 58 -5.84 9.29 28.39
N ALA A 59 -6.59 9.33 29.48
CA ALA A 59 -8.03 9.56 29.41
C ALA A 59 -8.33 11.03 29.08
N ASN A 60 -9.17 11.26 28.06
CA ASN A 60 -9.68 12.57 27.58
C ASN A 60 -8.70 13.45 26.80
N THR A 61 -7.47 12.99 26.60
CA THR A 61 -6.53 13.58 25.65
C THR A 61 -6.63 12.82 24.34
N ILE A 62 -6.75 13.55 23.23
CA ILE A 62 -6.92 12.92 21.91
C ILE A 62 -5.61 12.86 21.11
N LEU A 63 -4.58 13.61 21.51
CA LEU A 63 -3.35 13.76 20.70
C LEU A 63 -2.48 12.49 20.63
N ASP A 64 -2.68 11.54 21.55
CA ASP A 64 -2.05 10.21 21.52
C ASP A 64 -2.96 9.14 20.91
N ASP A 65 -4.18 9.48 20.53
CA ASP A 65 -5.10 8.56 19.86
C ASP A 65 -4.69 8.37 18.41
N THR A 66 -4.80 7.12 17.96
CA THR A 66 -4.57 6.73 16.56
C THR A 66 -5.79 6.00 16.04
N VAL A 67 -5.82 5.76 14.74
CA VAL A 67 -6.93 5.06 14.09
C VAL A 67 -6.43 3.80 13.41
N LEU A 68 -7.00 2.65 13.75
CA LEU A 68 -6.75 1.39 13.07
C LEU A 68 -7.77 1.21 11.94
N TYR A 69 -7.29 1.22 10.71
CA TYR A 69 -8.07 0.79 9.55
C TYR A 69 -7.83 -0.70 9.29
N THR A 70 -8.91 -1.46 9.18
CA THR A 70 -8.91 -2.87 8.75
C THR A 70 -9.72 -3.01 7.47
N PRO A 71 -9.08 -3.34 6.31
CA PRO A 71 -9.82 -3.55 5.08
C PRO A 71 -10.74 -4.77 5.20
N SER A 72 -11.83 -4.76 4.42
CA SER A 72 -12.66 -5.95 4.23
C SER A 72 -11.83 -7.06 3.59
N ASN A 73 -12.15 -8.31 3.92
CA ASN A 73 -11.45 -9.46 3.34
C ASN A 73 -11.43 -9.38 1.81
N ASP A 74 -10.25 -9.61 1.25
CA ASP A 74 -9.95 -9.63 -0.17
C ASP A 74 -10.22 -8.31 -0.91
N TYR A 75 -10.49 -7.21 -0.20
CA TYR A 75 -10.61 -5.90 -0.81
C TYR A 75 -9.25 -5.34 -1.22
N TYR A 76 -9.19 -4.74 -2.40
CA TYR A 76 -8.11 -3.89 -2.88
C TYR A 76 -8.72 -2.73 -3.67
N GLY A 77 -8.08 -1.57 -3.62
CA GLY A 77 -8.61 -0.32 -4.16
C GLY A 77 -8.51 0.83 -3.16
N THR A 78 -9.17 1.93 -3.48
CA THR A 78 -9.18 3.13 -2.63
C THR A 78 -10.43 3.16 -1.76
N ASP A 79 -10.23 3.35 -0.46
CA ASP A 79 -11.29 3.53 0.52
C ASP A 79 -11.12 4.88 1.23
N THR A 80 -12.19 5.40 1.85
CA THR A 80 -12.15 6.73 2.48
C THR A 80 -13.08 6.81 3.68
N PHE A 81 -12.58 7.37 4.78
CA PHE A 81 -13.36 7.69 5.96
C PHE A 81 -13.08 9.12 6.44
N GLN A 82 -13.94 9.62 7.32
CA GLN A 82 -13.75 10.90 8.00
C GLN A 82 -13.48 10.68 9.49
N TYR A 83 -12.62 11.51 10.05
CA TYR A 83 -12.54 11.71 11.50
C TYR A 83 -13.14 13.08 11.83
N THR A 84 -13.69 13.21 13.04
CA THR A 84 -14.24 14.47 13.54
C THR A 84 -13.74 14.72 14.95
N ILE A 85 -13.21 15.92 15.16
CA ILE A 85 -12.72 16.42 16.45
C ILE A 85 -13.74 17.44 16.95
N CYS A 86 -14.30 17.22 18.15
CA CYS A 86 -15.14 18.21 18.83
C CYS A 86 -14.44 18.72 20.11
N SER A 87 -14.44 20.03 20.32
CA SER A 87 -13.82 20.66 21.49
C SER A 87 -14.49 20.23 22.80
N ALA A 88 -13.70 19.88 23.81
CA ALA A 88 -14.22 19.58 25.14
C ALA A 88 -14.91 20.78 25.82
N SER A 89 -14.56 22.01 25.40
CA SER A 89 -15.13 23.25 25.94
C SER A 89 -16.44 23.66 25.27
N ASN A 90 -16.68 23.20 24.04
CA ASN A 90 -17.89 23.46 23.26
C ASN A 90 -18.10 22.33 22.26
N ALA A 91 -19.05 21.43 22.56
CA ALA A 91 -19.35 20.26 21.73
C ALA A 91 -19.93 20.60 20.34
N GLN A 92 -20.19 21.88 20.05
CA GLN A 92 -20.70 22.36 18.77
C GLN A 92 -19.58 22.91 17.89
N ASP A 93 -18.38 23.07 18.46
CA ASP A 93 -17.16 23.40 17.75
C ASP A 93 -16.50 22.08 17.31
N CYS A 94 -16.89 21.61 16.14
CA CYS A 94 -16.40 20.38 15.54
C CYS A 94 -15.79 20.63 14.17
N ILE A 95 -14.70 19.94 13.87
CA ILE A 95 -14.00 19.98 12.58
C ILE A 95 -13.71 18.56 12.09
N SER A 96 -13.84 18.32 10.79
CA SER A 96 -13.72 16.99 10.19
C SER A 96 -12.62 16.92 9.13
N GLY A 97 -11.75 15.93 9.24
CA GLY A 97 -10.72 15.62 8.24
C GLY A 97 -11.07 14.35 7.44
N THR A 98 -10.44 14.21 6.28
CA THR A 98 -10.62 13.03 5.40
C THR A 98 -9.36 12.19 5.39
N VAL A 99 -9.50 10.88 5.55
CA VAL A 99 -8.43 9.91 5.39
C VAL A 99 -8.70 9.05 4.17
N THR A 100 -7.77 9.04 3.22
CA THR A 100 -7.78 8.15 2.06
C THR A 100 -6.84 6.96 2.31
N VAL A 101 -7.36 5.75 2.18
CA VAL A 101 -6.57 4.51 2.30
C VAL A 101 -6.47 3.84 0.94
N THR A 102 -5.24 3.60 0.49
CA THR A 102 -4.99 2.77 -0.71
C THR A 102 -4.65 1.35 -0.27
N VAL A 103 -5.50 0.39 -0.62
CA VAL A 103 -5.29 -1.02 -0.32
C VAL A 103 -4.72 -1.72 -1.55
N LEU A 104 -3.43 -2.09 -1.49
CA LEU A 104 -2.75 -2.80 -2.55
C LEU A 104 -3.15 -4.27 -2.59
N PRO A 105 -3.41 -4.87 -3.77
CA PRO A 105 -3.73 -6.29 -3.87
C PRO A 105 -2.54 -7.17 -3.46
N LEU A 106 -2.79 -8.41 -3.05
CA LEU A 106 -1.73 -9.41 -2.90
C LEU A 106 -1.37 -10.01 -4.26
N SER A 107 -0.07 -10.26 -4.47
CA SER A 107 0.38 -11.01 -5.64
C SER A 107 -0.12 -12.45 -5.55
N PRO A 108 -0.80 -13.00 -6.58
CA PRO A 108 -1.24 -14.39 -6.57
C PRO A 108 -0.10 -15.37 -6.88
N VAL A 109 1.14 -14.87 -7.04
CA VAL A 109 2.33 -15.69 -7.26
C VAL A 109 2.51 -16.66 -6.10
N ASN A 110 2.54 -17.94 -6.43
CA ASN A 110 2.81 -18.99 -5.46
C ASN A 110 4.32 -19.10 -5.26
N TYR A 111 4.76 -18.69 -4.08
CA TYR A 111 6.18 -18.66 -3.73
C TYR A 111 6.41 -19.34 -2.39
N SER A 112 7.23 -20.38 -2.41
CA SER A 112 7.77 -21.02 -1.22
C SER A 112 9.18 -21.53 -1.50
N LEU A 113 10.17 -21.03 -0.76
CA LEU A 113 11.57 -21.44 -0.89
C LEU A 113 11.77 -22.94 -0.65
N THR A 114 10.87 -23.60 0.10
CA THR A 114 10.97 -25.04 0.37
C THR A 114 10.35 -25.90 -0.72
N ASN A 115 9.52 -25.32 -1.59
CA ASN A 115 8.75 -26.06 -2.60
C ASN A 115 9.25 -25.82 -4.03
N ILE A 116 10.17 -24.87 -4.22
CA ILE A 116 10.79 -24.64 -5.52
C ILE A 116 11.89 -25.67 -5.82
N PRO A 117 12.01 -26.16 -7.07
CA PRO A 117 11.14 -25.83 -8.20
C PRO A 117 9.81 -26.58 -8.16
N TYR A 118 8.72 -25.88 -8.49
CA TYR A 118 7.42 -26.51 -8.73
C TYR A 118 7.43 -27.39 -9.99
N ALA A 119 6.49 -28.33 -10.09
CA ALA A 119 6.49 -29.32 -11.17
C ALA A 119 6.11 -28.71 -12.53
N THR A 120 5.25 -27.69 -12.53
CA THR A 120 4.81 -26.97 -13.73
C THR A 120 5.04 -25.45 -13.60
N LEU A 121 5.16 -24.75 -14.73
CA LEU A 121 5.27 -23.29 -14.74
C LEU A 121 3.97 -22.60 -14.27
N SER A 122 2.82 -23.22 -14.52
CA SER A 122 1.52 -22.74 -14.05
C SER A 122 1.43 -22.70 -12.52
N GLU A 123 2.09 -23.61 -11.81
CA GLU A 123 2.04 -23.64 -10.34
C GLU A 123 2.61 -22.38 -9.69
N TYR A 124 3.46 -21.63 -10.37
CA TYR A 124 4.00 -20.36 -9.86
C TYR A 124 2.99 -19.20 -9.95
N ASN A 125 1.94 -19.30 -10.77
CA ASN A 125 0.94 -18.24 -10.99
C ASN A 125 1.50 -16.88 -11.45
N PHE A 126 2.60 -16.84 -12.23
CA PHE A 126 3.14 -15.57 -12.75
C PHE A 126 2.24 -14.87 -13.77
N PHE A 127 1.42 -15.63 -14.49
CA PHE A 127 0.60 -15.13 -15.60
C PHE A 127 -0.85 -15.55 -15.42
N SER A 128 -1.77 -14.70 -15.88
CA SER A 128 -3.20 -14.96 -15.93
C SER A 128 -3.66 -15.31 -17.34
N GLY A 129 -4.81 -15.98 -17.46
CA GLY A 129 -5.39 -16.35 -18.74
C GLY A 129 -4.59 -17.43 -19.48
N ASN A 130 -4.54 -17.35 -20.81
CA ASN A 130 -3.78 -18.28 -21.62
C ASN A 130 -2.28 -18.02 -21.42
N MET A 131 -1.52 -19.06 -21.06
CA MET A 131 -0.09 -18.95 -20.77
C MET A 131 0.73 -18.43 -21.95
N ALA A 132 0.26 -18.64 -23.19
CA ALA A 132 0.90 -18.10 -24.39
C ALA A 132 0.91 -16.56 -24.44
N ASP A 133 -0.09 -15.90 -23.85
CA ASP A 133 -0.23 -14.44 -23.87
C ASP A 133 0.76 -13.78 -22.89
N GLN A 134 1.11 -14.49 -21.81
CA GLN A 134 1.99 -14.03 -20.74
C GLN A 134 1.53 -12.72 -20.11
N ILE A 135 0.23 -12.63 -19.79
CA ILE A 135 -0.36 -11.47 -19.13
C ILE A 135 0.05 -11.51 -17.65
N PRO A 136 0.96 -10.63 -17.18
CA PRO A 136 1.50 -10.71 -15.83
C PRO A 136 0.42 -10.43 -14.78
N VAL A 137 0.47 -11.16 -13.68
CA VAL A 137 -0.34 -10.87 -12.49
C VAL A 137 0.25 -9.70 -11.69
N TYR A 138 -0.50 -9.18 -10.71
CA TYR A 138 0.01 -8.14 -9.82
C TYR A 138 1.35 -8.52 -9.18
N GLY A 139 2.30 -7.58 -9.17
CA GLY A 139 3.66 -7.77 -8.68
C GLY A 139 4.64 -8.40 -9.69
N VAL A 140 4.17 -8.94 -10.81
CA VAL A 140 5.05 -9.42 -11.90
C VAL A 140 5.29 -8.29 -12.88
N ILE A 141 6.51 -7.79 -12.94
CA ILE A 141 6.86 -6.56 -13.64
C ILE A 141 7.58 -6.90 -14.95
N PRO A 142 7.06 -6.52 -16.13
CA PRO A 142 7.79 -6.66 -17.39
C PRO A 142 8.98 -5.69 -17.42
N TYR A 143 10.11 -6.11 -18.01
CA TYR A 143 11.27 -5.22 -18.18
C TYR A 143 12.00 -5.46 -19.49
N GLU A 144 12.72 -4.43 -19.95
CA GLU A 144 13.58 -4.50 -21.13
C GLU A 144 15.03 -4.09 -20.75
N PRO A 145 16.05 -4.87 -21.15
CA PRO A 145 17.45 -4.47 -20.96
C PRO A 145 17.81 -3.28 -21.85
N ILE A 146 18.59 -2.34 -21.31
CA ILE A 146 19.02 -1.13 -22.05
C ILE A 146 19.92 -1.43 -23.26
N SER A 147 20.73 -2.50 -23.19
CA SER A 147 21.59 -2.94 -24.28
C SER A 147 21.04 -4.22 -24.92
N THR A 148 20.34 -4.09 -26.04
CA THR A 148 19.88 -5.22 -26.83
C THR A 148 20.99 -5.66 -27.78
N LEU A 149 21.86 -6.58 -27.35
CA LEU A 149 22.71 -7.31 -28.29
C LEU A 149 21.80 -8.20 -29.14
N PHE A 150 21.76 -7.90 -30.43
CA PHE A 150 20.96 -8.60 -31.44
C PHE A 150 21.26 -10.11 -31.39
N THR A 151 20.25 -10.96 -31.17
CA THR A 151 20.38 -12.40 -31.44
C THR A 151 19.16 -12.92 -32.19
N ASP A 152 19.45 -13.63 -33.28
CA ASP A 152 18.75 -14.79 -33.85
C ASP A 152 17.20 -14.84 -33.80
N TYR A 153 16.48 -13.91 -34.43
CA TYR A 153 15.03 -13.96 -34.78
C TYR A 153 14.02 -14.33 -33.66
N ALA A 154 14.46 -14.61 -32.44
CA ALA A 154 13.65 -15.00 -31.30
C ALA A 154 13.38 -13.78 -30.42
N HIS A 155 12.11 -13.41 -30.33
CA HIS A 155 11.66 -12.35 -29.44
C HIS A 155 11.71 -12.84 -27.98
N LYS A 156 11.93 -11.90 -27.05
CA LYS A 156 12.16 -12.22 -25.65
C LYS A 156 11.28 -11.35 -24.76
N LYS A 157 10.28 -11.97 -24.11
CA LYS A 157 9.57 -11.34 -22.99
C LYS A 157 10.36 -11.62 -21.71
N ARG A 158 10.48 -10.60 -20.87
CA ARG A 158 11.18 -10.70 -19.58
C ARG A 158 10.33 -10.08 -18.49
N PHE A 159 10.30 -10.76 -17.35
CA PHE A 159 9.58 -10.30 -16.18
C PHE A 159 10.45 -10.51 -14.94
N VAL A 160 10.23 -9.67 -13.94
CA VAL A 160 10.79 -9.81 -12.61
C VAL A 160 9.64 -9.84 -11.61
N TRP A 161 9.73 -10.75 -10.65
CA TRP A 161 8.86 -10.78 -9.48
C TRP A 161 9.73 -10.84 -8.23
N MET A 162 9.32 -10.12 -7.19
CA MET A 162 9.99 -10.09 -5.90
C MET A 162 8.97 -10.40 -4.80
N PRO A 163 9.39 -11.04 -3.69
CA PRO A 163 8.53 -11.19 -2.52
C PRO A 163 8.00 -9.84 -2.04
N GLN A 164 6.83 -9.85 -1.43
CA GLN A 164 6.20 -8.62 -0.95
C GLN A 164 7.04 -7.94 0.15
N GLY A 165 7.12 -6.61 0.12
CA GLY A 165 7.84 -5.82 1.11
C GLY A 165 9.36 -5.75 0.92
N VAL A 166 9.92 -6.39 -0.12
CA VAL A 166 11.34 -6.24 -0.48
C VAL A 166 11.49 -5.54 -1.83
N ASN A 167 12.60 -4.81 -1.99
CA ASN A 167 12.92 -4.06 -3.19
C ASN A 167 14.36 -4.36 -3.63
N ALA A 168 14.56 -4.41 -4.95
CA ALA A 168 15.91 -4.39 -5.52
C ALA A 168 16.61 -3.06 -5.19
N GLN A 169 17.91 -3.11 -4.95
CA GLN A 169 18.72 -1.94 -4.65
C GLN A 169 19.55 -1.52 -5.86
N TYR A 170 19.57 -0.21 -6.13
CA TYR A 170 20.52 0.38 -7.04
C TYR A 170 21.82 0.66 -6.28
N VAL A 171 22.95 0.17 -6.82
CA VAL A 171 24.27 0.32 -6.18
C VAL A 171 25.07 1.44 -6.85
N ASN A 172 25.30 1.35 -8.17
CA ASN A 172 25.90 2.38 -9.03
C ASN A 172 25.72 2.05 -10.52
N ASP A 173 26.05 3.00 -11.40
CA ASP A 173 25.86 2.90 -12.86
C ASP A 173 26.62 1.74 -13.54
N TYR A 174 27.65 1.19 -12.89
CA TYR A 174 28.47 0.11 -13.42
C TYR A 174 28.13 -1.26 -12.85
N SER A 175 27.15 -1.32 -11.96
CA SER A 175 26.72 -2.54 -11.27
C SER A 175 25.31 -2.95 -11.70
N VAL A 176 25.08 -4.26 -11.74
CA VAL A 176 23.73 -4.79 -11.92
C VAL A 176 22.89 -4.49 -10.67
N LEU A 177 21.56 -4.43 -10.85
CA LEU A 177 20.63 -4.32 -9.72
C LEU A 177 20.87 -5.45 -8.72
N ASP A 178 20.94 -5.09 -7.43
CA ASP A 178 21.06 -6.06 -6.35
C ASP A 178 19.67 -6.54 -5.96
N PHE A 179 19.35 -7.79 -6.32
CA PHE A 179 18.04 -8.38 -6.12
C PHE A 179 17.98 -9.12 -4.78
N PRO A 180 16.91 -8.92 -3.98
CA PRO A 180 16.75 -9.64 -2.73
C PRO A 180 16.59 -11.15 -2.97
N ILE A 181 16.96 -11.94 -1.95
CA ILE A 181 16.73 -13.39 -1.94
C ILE A 181 15.24 -13.66 -2.16
N GLY A 182 14.94 -14.60 -3.06
CA GLY A 182 13.58 -14.93 -3.46
C GLY A 182 13.09 -14.24 -4.74
N THR A 183 13.89 -13.33 -5.30
CA THR A 183 13.59 -12.75 -6.62
C THR A 183 13.53 -13.82 -7.70
N ILE A 184 12.53 -13.75 -8.56
CA ILE A 184 12.37 -14.65 -9.70
C ILE A 184 12.43 -13.83 -10.99
N LEU A 185 13.37 -14.21 -11.86
CA LEU A 185 13.49 -13.65 -13.21
C LEU A 185 12.90 -14.64 -14.21
N VAL A 186 11.84 -14.22 -14.91
CA VAL A 186 11.20 -15.01 -15.95
C VAL A 186 11.67 -14.50 -17.30
N LYS A 187 12.14 -15.42 -18.15
CA LYS A 187 12.53 -15.14 -19.52
C LYS A 187 11.87 -16.14 -20.44
N SER A 188 11.14 -15.64 -21.43
CA SER A 188 10.44 -16.48 -22.39
C SER A 188 10.83 -16.09 -23.81
N PHE A 189 11.05 -17.11 -24.63
CA PHE A 189 11.40 -16.98 -26.03
C PHE A 189 10.18 -17.33 -26.87
N TYR A 190 9.89 -16.52 -27.88
CA TYR A 190 8.80 -16.78 -28.81
C TYR A 190 9.17 -16.37 -30.24
N TYR A 191 8.45 -16.94 -31.20
CA TYR A 191 8.60 -16.70 -32.63
C TYR A 191 7.25 -16.27 -33.19
N GLU A 192 7.21 -15.26 -34.06
CA GLU A 192 5.95 -14.69 -34.56
C GLU A 192 5.24 -15.55 -35.63
N ASN A 193 5.89 -16.60 -36.16
CA ASN A 193 5.43 -17.35 -37.34
C ASN A 193 5.58 -18.88 -37.22
N VAL A 194 5.06 -19.50 -36.16
CA VAL A 194 4.97 -20.97 -36.05
C VAL A 194 3.54 -21.41 -35.78
#